data_AF-A0A3P7R1E4-F1
#
_entry.id   AF-A0A3P7R1E4-F1
#
_cell.length_a   1.000
_cell.length_b   1.000
_cell.length_c   1.000
_cell.angle_alpha   90.00
_cell.angle_beta   90.00
_cell.angle_gamma   90.00
#
_symmetry.space_group_name_H-M   'P 1'
#
loop_
_entity.id
_entity.type
_entity.pdbx_description
1 polymer ?
#
loop_
_entity_poly.entity_id
_entity_poly.type
_entity_poly.pdbx_seq_one_letter_code
_entity_poly.pdbx_strand_id
1 'polypeptide(L)'
;MLHSSTSFKLVSDDILNDAQRLFDDTVEEYWTISSILKRFDEWRGKSPTTYAKAYIALCLPQLLSPLIRLQLLGWNPIKVGLPLDVRFYVLKVSSFCGSLETMPPTRLTYPSWLVCGFE
;
A
#
# COMPACT_ATOMS: atom_id res chain seq x y z
N MET A 1 17.73 -10.78 34.33
CA MET A 1 17.29 -9.87 33.24
C MET A 1 17.77 -10.29 31.84
N LEU A 2 18.99 -10.81 31.64
CA LEU A 2 19.52 -11.17 30.30
C LEU A 2 18.75 -12.28 29.55
N HIS A 3 18.10 -13.21 30.25
CA HIS A 3 17.32 -14.30 29.64
C HIS A 3 16.09 -13.79 28.86
N SER A 4 15.45 -12.73 29.36
CA SER A 4 14.24 -12.12 28.77
C SER A 4 14.55 -11.42 27.44
N SER A 5 15.67 -10.69 27.37
CA SER A 5 16.08 -9.98 26.15
C SER A 5 16.51 -10.91 25.01
N THR A 6 17.02 -12.10 25.34
CA THR A 6 17.43 -13.10 24.35
C THR A 6 16.22 -13.84 23.80
N SER A 7 15.28 -14.24 24.67
CA SER A 7 14.02 -14.85 24.27
C SER A 7 13.18 -13.94 23.37
N PHE A 8 13.14 -12.63 23.65
CA PHE A 8 12.41 -11.68 22.81
C PHE A 8 13.01 -11.57 21.40
N LYS A 9 14.34 -11.50 21.29
CA LYS A 9 15.01 -11.41 19.97
C LYS A 9 14.74 -12.65 19.12
N LEU A 10 14.86 -13.84 19.69
CA LEU A 10 14.61 -15.09 18.97
C LEU A 10 13.19 -15.14 18.39
N VAL A 11 12.18 -14.84 19.21
CA VAL A 11 10.79 -14.81 18.75
C VAL A 11 10.57 -13.72 17.68
N SER A 12 11.19 -12.55 17.84
CA SER A 12 11.12 -11.49 16.84
C SER A 12 11.74 -11.92 15.51
N ASP A 13 12.89 -12.59 15.55
CA ASP A 13 13.59 -13.07 14.35
C ASP A 13 12.78 -14.16 13.63
N ASP A 14 12.17 -15.07 14.38
CA ASP A 14 11.28 -16.12 13.84
C ASP A 14 10.07 -15.48 13.12
N ILE A 15 9.40 -14.51 13.75
CA ILE A 15 8.26 -13.79 13.15
C ILE A 15 8.67 -13.06 11.86
N LEU A 16 9.85 -12.44 11.84
CA LEU A 16 10.35 -11.74 10.64
C LEU A 16 10.70 -12.71 9.52
N ASN A 17 11.20 -13.90 9.87
CA ASN A 17 11.51 -14.96 8.91
C ASN A 17 10.23 -15.52 8.26
N ASP A 18 9.20 -15.77 9.07
CA ASP A 18 7.89 -16.20 8.58
C ASP A 18 7.22 -15.13 7.72
N ALA A 19 7.33 -13.86 8.10
CA ALA A 19 6.79 -12.74 7.34
C ALA A 19 7.42 -12.62 5.94
N GLN A 20 8.70 -12.98 5.78
CA GLN A 20 9.37 -12.99 4.47
C GLN A 20 8.86 -14.10 3.55
N ARG A 21 8.39 -15.22 4.12
CA ARG A 21 7.88 -16.38 3.38
C ARG A 21 6.38 -16.37 3.12
N LEU A 22 5.67 -15.38 3.65
CA LEU A 22 4.20 -15.32 3.63
C LEU A 22 3.60 -15.42 2.22
N PHE A 23 4.35 -14.97 1.20
CA PHE A 23 3.91 -14.93 -0.20
C PHE A 23 4.72 -15.85 -1.12
N ASP A 24 5.46 -16.83 -0.57
CA ASP A 24 6.27 -17.77 -1.38
C ASP A 24 5.42 -18.59 -2.35
N ASP A 25 4.16 -18.83 -2.01
CA ASP A 25 3.16 -19.53 -2.84
C ASP A 25 2.39 -18.60 -3.79
N THR A 26 2.67 -17.29 -3.73
CA THR A 26 1.93 -16.25 -4.44
C THR A 26 2.80 -15.63 -5.55
N VAL A 27 2.19 -15.40 -6.72
CA VAL A 27 2.88 -14.74 -7.84
C VAL A 27 3.22 -13.29 -7.48
N GLU A 28 4.47 -12.88 -7.73
CA GLU A 28 5.05 -11.56 -7.40
C GLU A 28 4.17 -10.38 -7.83
N GLU A 29 3.47 -10.52 -8.95
CA GLU A 29 2.57 -9.49 -9.49
C GLU A 29 1.43 -9.07 -8.55
N TYR A 30 1.07 -9.90 -7.57
CA TYR A 30 -0.08 -9.69 -6.69
C TYR A 30 0.28 -9.32 -5.25
N TRP A 31 1.56 -9.40 -4.86
CA TRP A 31 1.98 -9.12 -3.49
C TRP A 31 3.06 -8.04 -3.39
N THR A 32 3.81 -7.77 -4.47
CA THR A 32 4.74 -6.64 -4.47
C THR A 32 4.00 -5.33 -4.77
N ILE A 33 4.15 -4.35 -3.87
CA ILE A 33 3.55 -3.01 -3.98
C ILE A 33 3.83 -2.40 -5.37
N SER A 34 5.07 -2.47 -5.85
CA SER A 34 5.49 -1.93 -7.15
C SER A 34 4.73 -2.56 -8.32
N SER A 35 4.53 -3.88 -8.31
CA SER A 35 3.82 -4.61 -9.36
C SER A 35 2.33 -4.28 -9.37
N ILE A 36 1.70 -4.23 -8.19
CA ILE A 36 0.29 -3.84 -8.06
C ILE A 36 0.06 -2.43 -8.58
N LEU A 37 0.89 -1.47 -8.15
CA LEU A 37 0.80 -0.08 -8.60
C LEU A 37 1.02 0.07 -10.11
N LYS A 38 1.93 -0.72 -10.70
CA LYS A 38 2.15 -0.76 -12.15
C LYS A 38 0.89 -1.20 -12.90
N ARG A 39 0.22 -2.27 -12.44
CA ARG A 39 -1.02 -2.77 -13.08
C ARG A 39 -2.15 -1.75 -13.01
N PHE A 40 -2.29 -1.04 -11.89
CA PHE A 40 -3.27 0.03 -11.78
C PHE A 40 -2.94 1.24 -12.66
N ASP A 41 -1.67 1.59 -12.80
CA ASP A 41 -1.25 2.65 -13.72
C ASP A 41 -1.54 2.28 -15.18
N GLU A 42 -1.24 1.04 -15.57
CA GLU A 42 -1.58 0.53 -16.91
C GLU A 42 -3.08 0.52 -17.16
N TRP A 43 -3.89 0.11 -16.18
CA TRP A 43 -5.34 0.14 -16.30
C TRP A 43 -5.86 1.57 -16.42
N ARG A 44 -5.32 2.51 -15.62
CA ARG A 44 -5.62 3.94 -15.70
C ARG A 44 -5.34 4.49 -17.11
N GLY A 45 -4.24 4.10 -17.74
CA GLY A 45 -3.91 4.49 -19.11
C GLY A 45 -4.78 3.84 -20.19
N LYS A 46 -5.11 2.55 -20.06
CA LYS A 46 -5.89 1.80 -21.06
C LYS A 46 -7.39 2.13 -21.03
N SER A 47 -7.96 2.33 -19.84
CA SER A 47 -9.39 2.56 -19.66
C SER A 47 -9.68 3.48 -18.47
N PRO A 48 -9.44 4.80 -18.62
CA PRO A 48 -9.59 5.76 -17.52
C PRO A 48 -11.03 5.84 -16.99
N THR A 49 -12.03 5.63 -17.85
CA THR A 49 -13.45 5.63 -17.48
C THR A 49 -13.80 4.47 -16.55
N THR A 50 -13.33 3.26 -16.86
CA THR A 50 -13.57 2.08 -16.02
C THR A 50 -12.77 2.17 -14.72
N TYR A 51 -11.52 2.65 -14.79
CA TYR A 51 -10.68 2.88 -13.62
C TYR A 51 -11.35 3.79 -12.59
N ALA A 52 -11.91 4.92 -13.04
CA ALA A 52 -12.60 5.85 -12.15
C ALA A 52 -13.95 5.33 -11.64
N LYS A 53 -14.74 4.68 -12.50
CA LYS A 53 -16.02 4.07 -12.10
C LYS A 53 -15.85 2.99 -11.03
N ALA A 54 -14.69 2.34 -10.99
CA ALA A 54 -14.34 1.36 -9.96
C ALA A 54 -13.77 2.00 -8.68
N TYR A 55 -13.71 3.33 -8.58
CA TYR A 55 -13.20 4.07 -7.42
C TYR A 55 -11.78 3.66 -6.98
N ILE A 56 -10.95 3.20 -7.92
CA ILE A 56 -9.66 2.60 -7.61
C ILE A 56 -8.74 3.54 -6.82
N ALA A 57 -8.70 4.83 -7.16
CA ALA A 57 -7.89 5.82 -6.44
C ALA A 57 -8.24 5.88 -4.94
N LEU A 58 -9.51 5.70 -4.58
CA LEU A 58 -9.99 5.67 -3.19
C LEU A 58 -9.64 4.35 -2.49
N CYS A 59 -9.73 3.23 -3.21
CA CYS A 59 -9.50 1.90 -2.64
C CYS A 59 -8.01 1.54 -2.54
N LEU A 60 -7.13 2.20 -3.31
CA LEU A 60 -5.70 1.87 -3.38
C LEU A 60 -4.98 1.89 -2.01
N PRO A 61 -5.20 2.88 -1.13
CA PRO A 61 -4.59 2.89 0.21
C PRO A 61 -5.06 1.72 1.07
N GLN A 62 -6.35 1.37 0.97
CA GLN A 62 -6.95 0.27 1.71
C GLN A 62 -6.43 -1.08 1.22
N LEU A 63 -6.34 -1.25 -0.10
CA LEU A 63 -5.84 -2.47 -0.76
C LEU A 63 -4.38 -2.77 -0.39
N LEU A 64 -3.54 -1.73 -0.32
CA LEU A 64 -2.11 -1.87 -0.04
C LEU A 64 -1.78 -1.92 1.46
N SER A 65 -2.75 -1.62 2.34
CA SER A 65 -2.53 -1.57 3.79
C SER A 65 -1.90 -2.84 4.38
N PRO A 66 -2.35 -4.07 4.04
CA PRO A 66 -1.76 -5.30 4.57
C PRO A 66 -0.29 -5.47 4.16
N LEU A 67 0.03 -5.14 2.91
CA LEU A 67 1.39 -5.24 2.37
C LEU A 67 2.33 -4.23 3.03
N ILE A 68 1.87 -2.99 3.21
CA ILE A 68 2.65 -1.94 3.89
C ILE A 68 2.91 -2.33 5.35
N ARG A 69 1.90 -2.85 6.05
CA ARG A 69 2.06 -3.31 7.44
C ARG A 69 3.08 -4.45 7.53
N LEU A 70 3.07 -5.37 6.58
CA LEU A 70 4.06 -6.44 6.51
C LEU A 70 5.49 -5.89 6.32
N GLN A 71 5.67 -4.93 5.41
CA GLN A 71 6.97 -4.27 5.18
C GLN A 71 7.47 -3.47 6.40
N LEU A 72 6.56 -3.01 7.25
CA LEU A 72 6.88 -2.26 8.46
C LEU A 72 7.06 -3.13 9.70
N LEU A 73 6.82 -4.45 9.63
CA LEU A 73 6.83 -5.35 10.78
C LEU A 73 8.16 -5.33 11.56
N GLY A 74 9.28 -5.24 10.84
CA GLY A 74 10.63 -5.11 11.42
C GLY A 74 11.19 -3.70 11.46
N TRP A 75 10.41 -2.69 11.04
CA TRP A 75 10.91 -1.33 10.92
C TRP A 75 11.03 -0.64 12.28
N ASN A 76 12.17 0.02 12.49
CA ASN A 76 12.41 0.83 13.67
C ASN A 76 12.65 2.29 13.26
N PRO A 77 11.74 3.22 13.61
CA PRO A 77 11.80 4.62 13.17
C PRO A 77 13.01 5.41 13.71
N ILE A 78 13.64 4.93 14.79
CA ILE A 78 14.80 5.58 15.41
C ILE A 78 16.10 5.12 14.74
N LYS A 79 16.15 3.87 14.29
CA LYS A 79 17.37 3.24 13.76
C LYS A 79 17.51 3.37 12.25
N VAL A 80 16.38 3.39 11.52
CA VAL A 80 16.38 3.32 10.06
C VAL A 80 15.27 4.22 9.50
N GLY A 81 15.55 4.89 8.38
CA GLY A 81 14.54 5.58 7.59
C GLY A 81 13.45 4.62 7.08
N LEU A 82 12.34 5.18 6.59
CA LEU A 82 11.23 4.40 6.04
C LEU A 82 11.73 3.45 4.92
N PRO A 83 11.29 2.17 4.86
CA PRO A 83 11.65 1.27 3.78
C PRO A 83 11.34 1.88 2.41
N LEU A 84 12.24 1.69 1.43
CA LEU A 84 12.15 2.33 0.12
C LEU A 84 10.81 2.06 -0.57
N ASP A 85 10.32 0.82 -0.53
CA ASP A 85 9.04 0.44 -1.14
C ASP A 85 7.84 1.18 -0.54
N VAL A 86 7.85 1.38 0.78
CA VAL A 86 6.79 2.15 1.45
C VAL A 86 6.89 3.63 1.08
N ARG A 87 8.11 4.15 0.92
CA ARG A 87 8.34 5.54 0.49
C ARG A 87 7.85 5.78 -0.94
N PHE A 88 8.12 4.83 -1.85
CA PHE A 88 7.60 4.88 -3.22
C PHE A 88 6.08 4.75 -3.27
N TYR A 89 5.48 3.92 -2.41
CA TYR A 89 4.02 3.85 -2.26
C TYR A 89 3.42 5.22 -1.91
N VAL A 90 3.93 5.88 -0.86
CA VAL A 90 3.36 7.16 -0.39
C VAL A 90 3.37 8.18 -1.54
N LEU A 91 4.51 8.33 -2.22
CA LEU A 91 4.64 9.28 -3.33
C LEU A 91 3.74 8.91 -4.51
N LYS A 92 3.65 7.62 -4.85
CA LYS A 92 2.95 7.16 -6.04
C LYS A 92 1.43 7.16 -5.85
N VAL A 93 0.91 6.80 -4.67
CA VAL A 93 -0.53 6.86 -4.37
C VAL A 93 -1.07 8.28 -4.39
N SER A 94 -0.31 9.28 -3.91
CA SER A 94 -0.69 10.68 -4.05
C SER A 94 -0.91 11.08 -5.52
N SER A 95 -0.11 10.53 -6.45
CA SER A 95 -0.28 10.76 -7.89
C SER A 95 -1.53 10.09 -8.50
N PHE A 96 -2.08 9.07 -7.84
CA PHE A 96 -3.35 8.45 -8.23
C PHE A 96 -4.55 9.22 -7.69
N CYS A 97 -4.47 9.78 -6.48
CA CYS A 97 -5.53 10.61 -5.90
C CYS A 97 -5.63 12.00 -6.53
N GLY A 98 -4.52 12.62 -6.96
CA GLY A 98 -4.52 13.95 -7.58
C GLY A 98 -5.34 14.06 -8.87
N SER A 99 -5.73 12.94 -9.50
CA SER A 99 -6.61 12.93 -10.68
C SER A 99 -8.11 13.06 -10.36
N LEU A 100 -8.51 13.07 -9.09
CA LEU A 100 -9.91 13.25 -8.69
C LEU A 100 -10.42 14.68 -8.94
N GLU A 101 -9.52 15.67 -9.04
CA GLU A 101 -9.88 17.09 -9.28
C GLU A 101 -10.18 17.40 -10.76
N THR A 102 -9.72 16.58 -11.71
CA THR A 102 -9.80 16.89 -13.14
C THR A 102 -10.87 16.11 -13.92
N MET A 103 -11.72 15.33 -13.24
CA MET A 103 -12.78 14.61 -13.94
C MET A 103 -13.98 15.52 -14.26
N PRO A 104 -14.50 15.52 -15.50
CA PRO A 104 -15.71 16.25 -15.81
C PRO A 104 -16.85 15.71 -14.93
N PRO A 105 -17.73 16.58 -14.39
CA PRO A 105 -18.85 16.19 -13.53
C PRO A 105 -19.87 15.39 -14.36
N THR A 106 -19.56 14.12 -14.63
CA THR A 106 -20.44 13.21 -15.35
C THR A 106 -21.28 12.48 -14.33
N ARG A 107 -22.33 13.16 -13.86
CA ARG A 107 -23.57 12.64 -13.24
C ARG A 107 -23.44 11.40 -12.33
N LEU A 108 -22.34 11.31 -11.60
CA LEU A 108 -22.16 10.54 -10.38
C LEU A 108 -21.41 11.48 -9.47
N THR A 109 -22.16 12.24 -8.67
CA THR A 109 -21.64 13.01 -7.56
C THR A 109 -20.86 12.04 -6.66
N TYR A 110 -19.53 12.13 -6.66
CA TYR A 110 -18.77 11.61 -5.53
C TYR A 110 -19.37 12.25 -4.28
N PRO A 111 -19.75 11.47 -3.26
CA PRO A 111 -20.27 12.05 -2.04
C PRO A 111 -19.26 13.06 -1.49
N SER A 112 -19.72 14.20 -0.97
CA SER A 112 -18.83 15.25 -0.46
C SER A 112 -17.88 14.77 0.66
N TRP A 113 -18.23 13.69 1.36
CA TRP A 113 -17.37 13.04 2.36
C TRP A 113 -16.13 12.35 1.76
N LEU A 114 -16.14 12.03 0.47
CA LEU A 114 -15.10 11.28 -0.22
C LEU A 114 -13.92 12.16 -0.66
N VAL A 115 -14.12 13.49 -0.73
CA VAL A 115 -13.07 14.50 -0.97
C VAL A 115 -12.50 15.05 0.35
N CYS A 116 -13.22 14.88 1.47
CA CYS A 116 -12.86 15.46 2.77
C CYS A 116 -12.46 14.46 3.87
N GLY A 117 -12.34 13.16 3.61
CA GLY A 117 -12.22 12.15 4.69
C GLY A 117 -10.97 11.28 4.65
N PHE A 118 -9.88 11.78 5.24
CA PHE A 118 -8.90 10.93 5.94
C PHE A 118 -8.70 11.49 7.36
N GLU A 119 -9.82 11.70 8.06
CA GLU A 119 -10.03 11.70 9.51
C GLU A 119 -11.52 11.47 9.79
#